data_AF-A0A257AA05-F1
#
_entry.id   AF-A0A257AA05-F1
#
_cell.length_a   1.000
_cell.length_b   1.000
_cell.length_c   1.000
_cell.angle_alpha   90.00
_cell.angle_beta   90.00
_cell.angle_gamma   90.00
#
_symmetry.space_group_name_H-M   'P 1'
#
loop_
_entity.id
_entity.type
_entity.pdbx_description
1 polymer ?
#
loop_
_entity_poly.entity_id
_entity_poly.type
_entity_poly.pdbx_seq_one_letter_code
_entity_poly.pdbx_strand_id
1 'polypeptide(L)' 'MVVESEIRCCKCGSKEVLAKIGGKYYCVKCGREVVMKHLLSQIESLERSMLKPEGSVEK' A
#
# COMPACT_ATOMS: atom_id res chain seq x y z
N MET A 1 21.24 -8.99 -27.24
CA MET A 1 20.00 -9.66 -26.79
C MET A 1 19.46 -8.85 -25.63
N VAL A 2 18.42 -8.04 -25.84
CA VAL A 2 17.78 -7.31 -24.73
C VAL A 2 16.88 -8.33 -24.04
N VAL A 3 17.24 -8.76 -22.83
CA VAL A 3 16.40 -9.68 -22.05
C VAL A 3 15.24 -8.83 -21.52
N GLU A 4 14.13 -8.78 -22.26
CA GLU A 4 12.90 -8.16 -21.77
C GLU A 4 12.45 -8.92 -20.52
N SER A 5 12.82 -8.39 -19.35
CA SER A 5 12.41 -8.93 -18.07
C SER A 5 10.91 -8.70 -17.94
N GLU A 6 10.13 -9.73 -18.24
CA GLU A 6 8.69 -9.69 -18.20
C GLU A 6 8.22 -9.26 -16.79
N ILE A 7 7.54 -8.11 -16.71
CA ILE A 7 7.07 -7.57 -15.45
C ILE A 7 5.97 -8.47 -14.90
N ARG A 8 6.13 -8.93 -13.66
CA ARG A 8 5.19 -9.83 -12.98
C ARG A 8 4.82 -9.30 -11.61
N CYS A 9 3.62 -9.67 -11.17
CA CYS A 9 3.14 -9.38 -9.82
C CYS A 9 4.07 -10.04 -8.81
N CYS A 10 4.62 -9.25 -7.89
CA CYS A 10 5.60 -9.75 -6.92
C CYS A 10 4.99 -10.69 -5.86
N LYS A 11 3.64 -10.79 -5.78
CA LYS A 11 2.94 -11.65 -4.81
C LYS A 11 2.48 -12.98 -5.39
N CYS A 12 1.91 -12.99 -6.60
CA CYS A 12 1.34 -14.19 -7.21
C CYS A 12 1.98 -14.59 -8.56
N GLY A 13 2.92 -13.80 -9.08
CA GLY A 13 3.57 -14.08 -10.36
C GLY A 13 2.73 -13.79 -11.61
N SER A 14 1.49 -13.30 -11.46
CA SER A 14 0.65 -12.91 -12.60
C SER A 14 1.35 -11.89 -13.48
N LYS A 15 1.26 -12.08 -14.80
CA LYS A 15 1.75 -11.14 -15.82
C LYS A 15 0.83 -9.92 -15.97
N GLU A 16 -0.40 -10.01 -15.47
CA GLU A 16 -1.39 -8.93 -15.50
C GLU A 16 -1.11 -7.91 -14.39
N VAL A 17 0.03 -7.24 -14.52
CA VAL A 17 0.45 -6.18 -13.62
C VAL A 17 -0.23 -4.88 -14.01
N LEU A 18 -0.83 -4.21 -13.02
CA LEU A 18 -1.57 -2.96 -13.22
C LEU A 18 -1.13 -1.83 -12.29
N ALA A 19 -0.37 -2.12 -11.23
CA ALA A 19 0.05 -1.10 -10.27
C ALA A 19 1.51 -1.30 -9.84
N LYS A 20 2.20 -0.17 -9.58
CA LYS A 20 3.50 -0.12 -8.90
C LYS A 20 3.32 0.55 -7.54
N ILE A 21 3.46 -0.23 -6.47
CA ILE A 21 3.23 0.22 -5.08
C ILE A 21 4.53 0.01 -4.31
N GLY A 22 5.10 1.07 -3.75
CA GLY A 22 6.37 0.98 -3.00
C GLY A 22 7.53 0.39 -3.81
N GLY A 23 7.59 0.70 -5.12
CA GLY A 23 8.61 0.18 -6.03
C GLY A 23 8.39 -1.26 -6.54
N LYS A 24 7.38 -1.98 -6.03
CA LYS A 24 7.05 -3.35 -6.44
C LYS A 24 5.81 -3.36 -7.35
N TYR A 25 5.77 -4.32 -8.27
CA TYR A 25 4.69 -4.49 -9.24
C TYR A 25 3.63 -5.46 -8.74
N TYR A 26 2.35 -5.14 -8.93
CA TYR A 26 1.21 -5.93 -8.46
C TYR A 26 0.12 -6.04 -9.52
N CYS A 27 -0.55 -7.20 -9.55
CA CYS A 27 -1.85 -7.34 -10.22
C CYS A 27 -2.97 -6.71 -9.36
N VAL A 28 -4.17 -6.53 -9.91
CA VAL A 28 -5.30 -5.89 -9.22
C VAL A 28 -5.66 -6.60 -7.91
N LYS A 29 -5.72 -7.93 -7.92
CA LYS A 29 -6.10 -8.73 -6.74
C LYS A 29 -5.12 -8.46 -5.58
N CYS A 30 -3.83 -8.61 -5.85
CA CYS A 30 -2.79 -8.45 -4.83
C CYS A 30 -2.57 -6.97 -4.44
N GLY A 31 -2.63 -6.06 -5.41
CA GLY A 31 -2.45 -4.62 -5.17
C GLY A 31 -3.56 -4.06 -4.28
N ARG A 32 -4.82 -4.49 -4.49
CA ARG A 32 -5.95 -4.11 -3.63
C ARG A 32 -5.69 -4.46 -2.17
N GLU A 33 -5.20 -5.67 -1.88
CA GLU A 33 -4.92 -6.09 -0.51
C GLU A 33 -3.87 -5.19 0.17
N VAL A 34 -2.82 -4.81 -0.56
CA VAL A 34 -1.77 -3.92 -0.06
C VAL A 34 -2.33 -2.54 0.27
N VAL A 35 -3.11 -1.96 -0.65
CA VAL A 35 -3.75 -0.65 -0.45
C VAL A 35 -4.73 -0.71 0.73
N MET A 36 -5.59 -1.73 0.78
CA MET A 36 -6.59 -1.88 1.84
C MET A 36 -5.93 -1.99 3.21
N LYS A 37 -4.87 -2.79 3.34
CA LYS A 37 -4.13 -2.92 4.60
C LYS A 37 -3.50 -1.58 5.03
N HIS A 38 -2.95 -0.83 4.09
CA HIS A 38 -2.36 0.47 4.38
C HIS A 38 -3.41 1.49 4.82
N LEU A 39 -4.57 1.54 4.15
CA LEU A 39 -5.69 2.40 4.52
C LEU A 39 -6.24 2.08 5.91
N LEU A 40 -6.45 0.79 6.22
CA LEU A 40 -6.92 0.36 7.54
C LEU A 40 -5.95 0.78 8.65
N SER A 41 -4.65 0.64 8.43
CA SER A 41 -3.63 1.09 9.39
C SER A 41 -3.64 2.61 9.60
N GLN A 42 -3.91 3.39 8.54
CA GLN A 42 -4.05 4.84 8.66
C GLN A 42 -5.31 5.22 9.45
N ILE A 43 -6.45 4.58 9.17
CA ILE A 43 -7.70 4.81 9.91
C ILE A 43 -7.50 4.53 11.40
N GLU A 44 -6.94 3.38 11.75
CA GLU A 44 -6.66 3.01 13.14
C GLU A 44 -5.72 4.02 13.83
N SER A 45 -4.76 4.57 13.09
CA SER A 45 -3.84 5.59 13.61
C SER A 45 -4.52 6.95 13.81
N LEU A 46 -5.46 7.31 12.93
CA LEU A 46 -6.29 8.51 13.08
C LEU A 46 -7.25 8.37 14.26
N GLU A 47 -7.90 7.22 14.42
CA GLU A 47 -8.76 6.93 15.58
C GLU A 47 -7.99 7.09 16.89
N ARG A 48 -6.79 6.48 16.98
CA ARG A 48 -5.88 6.66 18.13
C ARG A 48 -5.46 8.11 18.37
N SER A 49 -5.32 8.90 17.32
CA SER A 49 -4.88 10.30 17.43
C SER A 49 -6.03 11.25 17.77
N MET A 50 -7.25 10.96 17.31
CA MET A 50 -8.49 11.67 17.63
C MET A 50 -8.94 11.43 19.08
N LEU A 51 -8.55 10.32 19.68
CA LEU A 51 -8.75 10.03 21.11
C LEU A 51 -7.78 10.78 22.04
N LYS A 52 -6.87 11.62 21.52
CA LYS A 52 -6.07 12.53 22.36
C LYS A 52 -6.92 13.76 22.68
N PRO A 53 -7.18 14.06 23.97
CA PRO A 53 -7.90 15.28 24.32
C PRO A 53 -7.12 16.48 23.76
N GLU A 54 -7.84 17.34 23.05
CA GLU A 54 -7.36 18.65 22.60
C GLU A 54 -6.90 19.44 23.85
N GLY A 55 -5.59 19.51 24.08
CA GLY A 55 -5.09 20.05 25.33
C GLY A 55 -3.59 20.01 25.53
N SER A 56 -2.80 20.35 24.52
CA SER A 56 -1.41 20.80 24.68
C SER A 56 -1.00 21.65 23.48
N VAL A 57 -1.56 22.86 23.38
CA VAL A 57 -0.91 23.92 22.60
C VAL A 57 0.24 24.44 23.48
N GLU A 58 1.44 23.93 23.27
CA GLU A 58 2.66 24.63 23.70
C GLU A 58 3.22 25.35 22.47
N LYS A 59 2.99 26.65 22.40
CA LYS A 59 3.96 27.69 22.01
C LYS A 59 3.44 29.07 22.41
#